data_AF-A0A533UBZ3-F1
#
_entry.id   AF-A0A533UBZ3-F1
#
_cell.length_a   1.000
_cell.length_b   1.000
_cell.length_c   1.000
_cell.angle_alpha   90.00
_cell.angle_beta   90.00
_cell.angle_gamma   90.00
#
_symmetry.space_group_name_H-M   'P 1'
#
loop_
_entity.id
_entity.type
_entity.pdbx_description
1 polymer ?
#
loop_
_entity_poly.entity_id
_entity_poly.type
_entity_poly.pdbx_seq_one_letter_code
_entity_poly.pdbx_strand_id
1 'polypeptide(L)'
;MEDTQIRYKITQLSDNGINITLSLIEDIELESVSQQQLMLEAIDRSISDEEVKQQIRPILEAILRSQPQTVIKTYPKTVIQINMPRKKYEKIGSPLVGGKILIDIKLDTK
;
A
#
# COMPACT_ATOMS: atom_id res chain seq x y z
N MET A 1 18.97 14.60 -1.94
CA MET A 1 18.17 13.46 -1.47
C MET A 1 16.94 14.07 -0.86
N GLU A 2 15.76 13.83 -1.44
CA GLU A 2 14.52 14.46 -0.97
C GLU A 2 14.15 13.89 0.41
N ASP A 3 13.96 14.79 1.38
CA ASP A 3 13.39 14.47 2.68
C ASP A 3 11.91 14.11 2.50
N THR A 4 11.61 12.87 2.12
CA THR A 4 10.23 12.41 1.94
C THR A 4 9.60 12.18 3.31
N GLN A 5 9.03 13.23 3.90
CA GLN A 5 8.11 13.06 5.04
C GLN A 5 6.83 12.38 4.57
N ILE A 6 6.68 11.10 4.89
CA ILE A 6 5.50 10.30 4.51
C ILE A 6 4.44 10.44 5.60
N ARG A 7 3.18 10.66 5.17
CA ARG A 7 2.02 10.71 6.07
C ARG A 7 1.45 9.32 6.27
N TYR A 8 1.13 9.00 7.51
CA TYR A 8 0.48 7.76 7.89
C TYR A 8 -0.81 8.05 8.65
N LYS A 9 -1.87 7.31 8.35
CA LYS A 9 -3.14 7.37 9.06
C LYS A 9 -3.20 6.27 10.12
N ILE A 10 -3.59 6.64 11.33
CA ILE A 10 -3.83 5.67 12.42
C ILE A 10 -5.13 4.93 12.13
N THR A 11 -5.08 3.61 12.08
CA THR A 11 -6.25 2.76 11.84
C THR A 11 -6.68 1.99 13.06
N GLN A 12 -5.78 1.71 13.99
CA GLN A 12 -6.10 1.06 15.25
C GLN A 12 -5.28 1.64 16.39
N LEU A 13 -5.87 1.61 17.57
CA LEU A 13 -5.25 1.95 18.84
C LEU A 13 -5.63 0.88 19.85
N SER A 14 -4.63 0.33 20.54
CA SER A 14 -4.81 -0.61 21.66
C SER A 14 -4.05 -0.08 22.88
N ASP A 15 -4.70 -0.10 24.04
CA ASP A 15 -4.16 0.35 25.32
C ASP A 15 -4.26 -0.80 26.32
N ASN A 16 -3.13 -1.22 26.88
CA ASN A 16 -3.07 -2.27 27.91
C ASN A 16 -2.72 -1.73 29.31
N GLY A 17 -2.82 -0.41 29.51
CA GLY A 17 -2.49 0.28 30.76
C GLY A 17 -1.04 0.75 30.84
N ILE A 18 -0.10 -0.04 30.31
CA ILE A 18 1.35 0.24 30.39
C ILE A 18 1.86 0.81 29.07
N ASN A 19 1.47 0.19 27.95
CA ASN A 19 1.87 0.53 26.61
C ASN A 19 0.65 0.81 25.72
N ILE A 20 0.85 1.67 24.74
CA ILE A 20 -0.07 1.94 23.65
C ILE A 20 0.51 1.32 22.38
N THR A 21 -0.32 0.60 21.63
CA THR A 21 0.00 0.11 20.30
C THR A 21 -0.82 0.86 19.27
N LEU A 22 -0.15 1.51 18.32
CA LEU A 22 -0.77 2.17 17.16
C LEU A 22 -0.49 1.35 15.92
N SER A 23 -1.54 1.05 15.15
CA SER A 23 -1.41 0.54 13.78
C SER A 23 -1.63 1.69 12.81
N LEU A 24 -0.69 1.89 11.90
CA LEU A 24 -0.73 2.94 10.91
C LEU A 24 -0.59 2.39 9.50
N ILE A 25 -1.23 3.05 8.55
CA ILE A 25 -1.14 2.74 7.13
C ILE A 25 -0.80 4.03 6.39
N GLU A 26 0.04 3.93 5.38
CA GLU A 26 0.39 5.06 4.52
C GLU A 26 -0.86 5.76 3.97
N ASP A 27 -0.90 7.08 4.11
CA ASP A 27 -1.98 7.96 3.66
C ASP A 27 -1.71 8.39 2.21
N ILE A 28 -1.64 7.40 1.32
CA ILE A 28 -1.52 7.59 -0.13
C ILE A 28 -2.89 7.65 -0.79
N GLU A 29 -3.04 8.55 -1.76
CA GLU A 29 -4.13 8.46 -2.72
C GLU A 29 -3.91 7.22 -3.58
N LEU A 30 -4.95 6.38 -3.68
CA LEU A 30 -4.88 5.16 -4.46
C LEU A 30 -4.91 5.52 -5.94
N GLU A 31 -3.82 5.27 -6.65
CA GLU A 31 -3.87 5.21 -8.10
C GLU A 31 -4.73 4.03 -8.54
N SER A 32 -5.57 4.27 -9.53
CA SER A 32 -6.41 3.23 -10.15
C SER A 32 -5.53 2.28 -10.97
N VAL A 33 -5.36 1.04 -10.53
CA VAL A 33 -4.73 0.01 -11.35
C VAL A 33 -5.81 -0.68 -12.19
N SER A 34 -5.55 -0.80 -13.49
CA SER A 34 -6.45 -1.49 -14.41
C SER A 34 -6.35 -3.00 -14.24
N GLN A 35 -7.45 -3.68 -13.92
CA GLN A 35 -7.50 -5.14 -13.81
C GLN A 35 -7.09 -5.84 -15.12
N GLN A 36 -7.40 -5.22 -16.28
CA GLN A 36 -6.90 -5.62 -17.59
C GLN A 36 -5.37 -5.75 -17.63
N GLN A 37 -4.66 -4.76 -17.10
CA GLN A 37 -3.20 -4.72 -17.13
C GLN A 37 -2.59 -5.83 -16.24
N LEU A 38 -3.15 -6.02 -15.04
CA LEU A 38 -2.72 -7.10 -14.14
C LEU A 38 -2.94 -8.50 -14.75
N MET A 39 -4.07 -8.68 -15.46
CA MET A 39 -4.36 -9.94 -16.15
C MET A 39 -3.37 -10.19 -17.29
N LEU A 40 -3.07 -9.17 -18.09
CA LEU A 40 -2.07 -9.27 -19.15
C LEU A 40 -0.69 -9.61 -18.59
N GLU A 41 -0.23 -8.95 -17.53
CA GLU A 41 1.06 -9.23 -16.88
C GLU A 41 1.14 -10.64 -16.28
N ALA A 42 0.06 -11.14 -15.67
CA ALA A 42 -0.01 -12.49 -15.14
C ALA A 42 0.08 -13.55 -16.24
N ILE A 43 -0.53 -13.30 -17.40
CA ILE A 43 -0.48 -14.18 -18.56
C ILE A 43 0.90 -14.10 -19.24
N ASP A 44 1.46 -12.90 -19.38
CA ASP A 44 2.81 -12.69 -19.91
C ASP A 44 3.88 -13.42 -19.08
N ARG A 45 3.66 -13.55 -17.76
CA ARG A 45 4.51 -14.34 -16.86
C ARG A 45 4.27 -15.84 -16.98
N SER A 46 3.06 -16.27 -17.33
CA SER A 46 2.64 -17.68 -17.36
C SER A 46 2.96 -18.37 -18.69
N ILE A 47 2.95 -17.63 -19.80
CA ILE A 47 3.39 -18.12 -21.11
C ILE A 47 4.90 -17.86 -21.20
N SER A 48 5.72 -18.88 -21.45
CA SER A 48 7.18 -18.72 -21.58
C SER A 48 7.65 -18.52 -23.02
N ASP A 49 6.81 -18.90 -23.99
CA ASP A 49 7.10 -18.86 -25.43
C ASP A 49 6.64 -17.53 -26.05
N GLU A 50 7.60 -16.73 -26.52
CA GLU A 50 7.36 -15.39 -27.08
C GLU A 50 6.56 -15.42 -28.39
N GLU A 51 6.70 -16.47 -29.21
CA GLU A 51 6.01 -16.56 -30.50
C GLU A 51 4.52 -16.85 -30.27
N VAL A 52 4.22 -17.71 -29.29
CA VAL A 52 2.86 -18.00 -28.84
C VAL A 52 2.22 -16.76 -28.17
N LYS A 53 2.97 -16.01 -27.36
CA LYS A 53 2.46 -14.76 -26.76
C LYS A 53 1.98 -13.76 -27.81
N GLN A 54 2.77 -13.52 -28.85
CA GLN A 54 2.44 -12.53 -29.87
C GLN A 54 1.17 -12.88 -30.63
N GLN A 55 0.89 -14.16 -30.85
CA GLN A 55 -0.32 -14.61 -31.53
C GLN A 55 -1.57 -14.52 -30.64
N ILE A 56 -1.45 -14.83 -29.34
CA ILE A 56 -2.60 -14.93 -28.44
C ILE A 56 -2.96 -13.57 -27.79
N ARG A 57 -1.98 -12.67 -27.61
CA ARG A 57 -2.16 -11.33 -27.03
C ARG A 57 -3.34 -10.52 -27.61
N PRO A 58 -3.49 -10.35 -28.94
CA PRO A 58 -4.62 -9.59 -29.49
C PRO A 58 -5.99 -10.21 -29.18
N ILE A 59 -6.07 -11.54 -29.09
CA ILE A 59 -7.30 -12.27 -28.74
C ILE A 59 -7.63 -12.05 -27.26
N LEU A 60 -6.63 -12.16 -26.40
CA LEU A 60 -6.77 -11.90 -24.96
C LEU A 60 -7.21 -10.46 -24.66
N GLU A 61 -6.61 -9.48 -25.33
CA GLU A 61 -7.01 -8.07 -25.19
C GLU A 61 -8.48 -7.86 -25.60
N ALA A 62 -8.94 -8.50 -26.67
CA ALA A 62 -10.34 -8.41 -27.10
C ALA A 62 -11.32 -9.05 -26.10
N ILE A 63 -10.96 -10.22 -25.54
CA ILE A 63 -11.75 -10.89 -24.49
C ILE A 63 -11.79 -10.03 -23.24
N LEU A 64 -10.65 -9.51 -22.78
CA LEU A 64 -10.54 -8.66 -21.60
C LEU A 64 -11.30 -7.33 -21.77
N ARG A 65 -11.27 -6.71 -22.95
CA ARG A 65 -12.08 -5.50 -23.24
C ARG A 65 -13.59 -5.75 -23.19
N SER A 66 -14.02 -6.98 -23.45
CA SER A 66 -15.43 -7.38 -23.42
C SER A 66 -15.92 -7.73 -22.01
N GLN A 67 -15.01 -7.90 -21.04
CA GLN A 67 -15.34 -8.15 -19.64
C GLN A 67 -15.55 -6.83 -18.87
N PRO A 68 -16.49 -6.79 -17.90
CA PRO A 68 -16.67 -5.63 -17.03
C PRO A 68 -15.37 -5.31 -16.28
N GLN A 69 -14.85 -4.10 -16.48
CA GLN A 69 -13.60 -3.66 -15.87
C GLN A 69 -13.84 -3.18 -14.44
N THR A 70 -13.28 -3.88 -13.46
CA THR A 70 -13.20 -3.37 -12.10
C THR A 70 -11.87 -2.66 -11.93
N VAL A 71 -11.90 -1.35 -11.68
CA VAL A 71 -10.70 -0.61 -11.31
C VAL A 71 -10.28 -1.07 -9.91
N ILE A 72 -9.19 -1.81 -9.81
CA ILE A 72 -8.68 -2.28 -8.53
C ILE A 72 -7.79 -1.18 -7.96
N LYS A 73 -8.26 -0.55 -6.88
CA LYS A 73 -7.49 0.44 -6.13
C LYS A 73 -6.60 -0.25 -5.09
N THR A 74 -5.57 -0.97 -5.52
CA THR A 74 -4.63 -1.62 -4.58
C THR A 74 -3.19 -1.31 -4.96
N TYR A 75 -2.60 -0.38 -4.23
CA TYR A 75 -1.15 -0.23 -4.14
C TYR A 75 -0.65 -0.98 -2.90
N PRO A 76 0.55 -1.61 -2.93
CA PRO A 76 1.21 -2.06 -1.71
C PRO A 76 1.39 -0.84 -0.78
N LYS A 77 0.94 -0.97 0.46
CA LYS A 77 1.03 0.11 1.46
C LYS A 77 2.04 -0.25 2.53
N THR A 78 2.87 0.69 2.94
CA THR A 78 3.65 0.49 4.16
C THR A 78 2.70 0.49 5.37
N VAL A 79 2.75 -0.59 6.15
CA VAL A 79 2.05 -0.73 7.43
C VAL A 79 3.09 -0.61 8.54
N ILE A 80 2.83 0.28 9.50
CA ILE A 80 3.72 0.49 10.65
C ILE A 80 2.94 0.17 11.91
N GLN A 81 3.53 -0.64 12.79
CA GLN A 81 3.02 -0.86 14.14
C GLN A 81 3.99 -0.25 15.14
N ILE A 82 3.52 0.72 15.92
CA ILE A 82 4.33 1.38 16.95
C ILE A 82 3.80 0.95 18.31
N ASN A 83 4.62 0.24 19.07
CA ASN A 83 4.38 0.01 20.49
C ASN A 83 5.22 0.99 21.30
N MET A 84 4.59 1.77 22.18
CA MET A 84 5.29 2.76 23.00
C MET A 84 4.70 2.84 24.42
N PRO A 85 5.49 3.26 25.42
CA PRO A 85 4.96 3.51 26.76
C PRO A 85 3.88 4.58 26.78
N ARG A 86 2.88 4.41 27.64
CA ARG A 86 1.75 5.35 27.79
C ARG A 86 2.21 6.81 27.96
N LYS A 87 3.22 7.03 28.81
CA LYS A 87 3.79 8.38 29.04
C LYS A 87 4.33 9.03 27.77
N LYS A 88 4.88 8.25 26.82
CA LYS A 88 5.39 8.79 25.55
C LYS A 88 4.24 9.12 24.60
N TYR A 89 3.21 8.26 24.55
CA TYR A 89 1.99 8.50 23.79
C TYR A 89 1.24 9.77 24.24
N GLU A 90 1.12 9.99 25.56
CA GLU A 90 0.48 11.19 26.10
C GLU A 90 1.27 12.46 25.77
N LYS A 91 2.61 12.39 25.81
CA LYS A 91 3.49 13.53 25.45
C LYS A 91 3.38 13.97 23.99
N ILE A 92 3.04 13.05 23.08
CA ILE A 92 2.84 13.38 21.65
C ILE A 92 1.40 13.86 21.35
N GLY A 93 0.60 14.14 22.39
CA GLY A 93 -0.75 14.69 22.25
C GLY A 93 -1.85 13.65 22.09
N SER A 94 -1.57 12.38 22.41
CA SER A 94 -2.55 11.29 22.40
C SER A 94 -3.33 11.13 21.08
N PRO A 95 -2.62 10.91 19.94
CA PRO A 95 -3.27 10.86 18.64
C PRO A 95 -4.23 9.66 18.50
N LEU A 96 -5.45 9.94 18.05
CA LEU A 96 -6.55 8.96 17.98
C LEU A 96 -6.65 8.28 16.61
N VAL A 97 -7.46 7.20 16.54
CA VAL A 97 -7.83 6.55 15.28
C VAL A 97 -8.42 7.56 14.31
N GLY A 98 -7.97 7.51 13.06
CA GLY A 98 -8.30 8.50 12.02
C GLY A 98 -7.34 9.69 11.97
N GLY A 99 -6.57 9.93 13.03
CA GLY A 99 -5.50 10.92 13.07
C GLY A 99 -4.37 10.57 12.10
N LYS A 100 -3.59 11.59 11.73
CA LYS A 100 -2.44 11.46 10.83
C LYS A 100 -1.15 11.74 11.61
N ILE A 101 -0.13 10.93 11.35
CA ILE A 101 1.22 11.07 11.92
C ILE A 101 2.20 11.22 10.76
N LEU A 102 3.16 12.14 10.91
CA LEU A 102 4.31 12.27 10.01
C LEU A 102 5.41 11.35 10.51
N ILE A 103 5.92 10.48 9.64
CA ILE A 103 7.04 9.59 9.94
C ILE A 103 8.14 9.87 8.92
N ASP A 104 9.34 10.15 9.44
CA ASP A 104 10.55 10.31 8.66
C ASP A 104 11.36 9.01 8.74
N ILE A 105 11.67 8.40 7.61
CA ILE A 105 12.40 7.12 7.51
C ILE A 105 13.66 7.37 6.68
N LYS A 106 14.82 7.29 7.34
CA LYS A 106 16.13 7.54 6.73
C LYS A 106 17.08 6.41 7.05
N LEU A 107 17.96 6.10 6.09
CA LEU A 107 19.09 5.21 6.34
C LEU A 107 20.10 5.92 7.24
N ASP A 108 20.46 5.30 8.35
CA ASP A 108 21.56 5.78 9.19
C ASP A 108 22.90 5.31 8.58
N THR A 109 23.52 6.17 7.77
CA THR A 109 24.90 5.98 7.32
C THR A 109 25.83 6.59 8.36
N LYS A 110 26.42 5.73 9.20
CA LYS A 110 27.53 6.07 10.09
C LYS A 110 28.83 6.28 9.34
#